data_AF-A0A2M7XDV2-F1
#
_entry.id   AF-A0A2M7XDV2-F1
#
_cell.length_a   1.000
_cell.length_b   1.000
_cell.length_c   1.000
_cell.angle_alpha   90.00
_cell.angle_beta   90.00
_cell.angle_gamma   90.00
#
_symmetry.space_group_name_H-M   'P 1'
#
loop_
_entity.id
_entity.type
_entity.pdbx_description
1 polymer ?
#
loop_
_entity_poly.entity_id
_entity_poly.type
_entity_poly.pdbx_seq_one_letter_code
_entity_poly.pdbx_strand_id
1 'polypeptide(L)'
;MAGKRVLVFGTFDGLHPGHYFFLRSAKARGDVLVVGVARDEHVNTLKQKRVGQILAQRMQALKNLPFVDEVHACDTELGSFDILKATNPDLIVVGHDQYELEQDLIRWMSEHDAYIPMLRIKKI
;
A
#
# COMPACT_ATOMS: atom_id res chain seq x y z
N MET A 1 -2.76 24.34 4.39
CA MET A 1 -3.55 23.12 4.70
C MET A 1 -2.75 21.92 4.20
N ALA A 2 -2.70 20.83 4.95
CA ALA A 2 -2.03 19.62 4.49
C ALA A 2 -2.80 19.04 3.28
N GLY A 3 -2.09 18.62 2.24
CA GLY A 3 -2.70 18.03 1.05
C GLY A 3 -3.25 16.62 1.31
N LYS A 4 -4.19 16.16 0.48
CA LYS A 4 -4.87 14.87 0.64
C LYS A 4 -3.89 13.71 0.50
N ARG A 5 -3.84 12.84 1.51
CA ARG A 5 -2.91 11.70 1.60
C ARG A 5 -3.57 10.42 1.11
N VAL A 6 -2.94 9.74 0.17
CA VAL A 6 -3.39 8.47 -0.42
C VAL A 6 -2.43 7.37 -0.01
N LEU A 7 -2.93 6.35 0.68
CA LEU A 7 -2.16 5.17 1.03
C LEU A 7 -2.46 4.01 0.09
N VAL A 8 -1.41 3.32 -0.34
CA VAL A 8 -1.50 2.06 -1.06
C VAL A 8 -0.62 1.00 -0.40
N PHE A 9 -1.00 -0.27 -0.56
CA PHE A 9 -0.21 -1.40 -0.10
C PHE A 9 0.21 -2.28 -1.26
N GLY A 10 1.39 -2.89 -1.17
CA GLY A 10 1.80 -3.87 -2.16
C GLY A 10 3.16 -4.48 -1.89
N THR A 11 3.45 -5.55 -2.62
CA THR A 11 4.78 -6.16 -2.63
C THR A 11 5.75 -5.35 -3.48
N PHE A 12 5.34 -4.88 -4.66
CA PHE A 12 6.19 -4.11 -5.58
C PHE A 12 7.54 -4.78 -5.93
N ASP A 13 7.55 -6.11 -5.99
CA ASP A 13 8.71 -6.91 -6.41
C ASP A 13 8.87 -6.81 -7.93
N GLY A 14 10.01 -6.30 -8.39
CA GLY A 14 10.26 -6.05 -9.82
C GLY A 14 9.24 -5.09 -10.43
N LEU A 15 9.40 -3.79 -10.20
CA LEU A 15 8.51 -2.76 -10.77
C LEU A 15 8.30 -2.96 -12.28
N HIS A 16 7.04 -3.18 -12.66
CA HIS A 16 6.62 -3.45 -14.04
C HIS A 16 5.43 -2.54 -14.39
N PRO A 17 5.02 -2.42 -15.67
CA PRO A 17 4.00 -1.45 -16.11
C PRO A 17 2.71 -1.44 -15.28
N GLY A 18 2.22 -2.61 -14.85
CA GLY A 18 1.07 -2.70 -13.92
C GLY A 18 1.25 -1.94 -12.59
N HIS A 19 2.43 -2.01 -11.96
CA HIS A 19 2.73 -1.25 -10.74
C HIS A 19 2.72 0.26 -11.03
N TYR A 20 3.34 0.69 -12.14
CA TYR A 20 3.35 2.10 -12.52
C TYR A 20 1.94 2.63 -12.76
N PHE A 21 1.10 1.86 -13.46
CA PHE A 21 -0.30 2.24 -13.68
C PHE A 21 -1.06 2.38 -12.36
N PHE A 22 -0.94 1.39 -11.47
CA PHE A 22 -1.62 1.40 -10.18
C PHE A 22 -1.18 2.60 -9.32
N LEU A 23 0.13 2.80 -9.15
CA LEU A 23 0.68 3.89 -8.34
C LEU A 23 0.33 5.27 -8.91
N ARG A 24 0.39 5.46 -10.22
CA ARG A 24 -0.05 6.72 -10.86
C ARG A 24 -1.55 6.95 -10.69
N SER A 25 -2.35 5.90 -10.82
CA SER A 25 -3.80 5.98 -10.61
C SER A 25 -4.14 6.35 -9.16
N ALA A 26 -3.36 5.86 -8.19
CA ALA A 26 -3.49 6.24 -6.79
C ALA A 26 -3.03 7.68 -6.54
N LYS A 27 -1.86 8.10 -7.06
CA LYS A 27 -1.38 9.49 -6.97
C LYS A 27 -2.40 10.48 -7.51
N ALA A 28 -3.12 10.15 -8.59
CA ALA A 28 -4.16 11.01 -9.15
C ALA A 28 -5.36 11.26 -8.21
N ARG A 29 -5.42 10.62 -7.03
CA ARG A 29 -6.52 10.75 -6.05
C ARG A 29 -6.19 11.64 -4.85
N GLY A 30 -4.98 12.20 -4.79
CA GLY A 30 -4.57 13.13 -3.74
C GLY A 30 -3.23 13.81 -4.04
N ASP A 31 -2.74 14.56 -3.07
CA ASP A 31 -1.54 15.38 -3.18
C ASP A 31 -0.29 14.63 -2.73
N VAL A 32 -0.44 13.66 -1.82
CA VAL A 32 0.66 12.86 -1.26
C VAL A 32 0.35 11.38 -1.44
N LEU A 33 1.22 10.66 -2.15
CA LEU A 33 1.18 9.20 -2.29
C LEU A 33 2.13 8.56 -1.27
N VAL A 34 1.53 7.82 -0.36
CA VAL A 34 2.19 6.99 0.64
C VAL A 34 2.12 5.54 0.21
N VAL A 35 3.25 4.84 0.21
CA VAL A 35 3.34 3.44 -0.22
C VAL A 35 3.78 2.55 0.94
N GLY A 36 2.89 1.66 1.39
CA GLY A 36 3.17 0.56 2.32
C GLY A 36 3.72 -0.66 1.57
N VAL A 37 4.95 -1.05 1.89
CA VAL A 37 5.68 -2.14 1.24
C VAL A 37 5.63 -3.40 2.11
N ALA A 38 4.97 -4.45 1.62
CA ALA A 38 4.83 -5.70 2.34
C ALA A 38 6.20 -6.32 2.68
N ARG A 39 6.36 -6.85 3.89
CA ARG A 39 7.58 -7.54 4.33
C ARG A 39 7.74 -8.89 3.65
N ASP A 40 8.99 -9.33 3.49
CA ASP A 40 9.32 -10.57 2.77
C ASP A 40 8.62 -11.79 3.40
N GLU A 41 8.58 -11.85 4.74
CA GLU A 41 7.92 -12.90 5.52
C GLU A 41 6.41 -12.97 5.26
N HIS A 42 5.73 -11.82 5.15
CA HIS A 42 4.28 -11.76 4.89
C HIS A 42 3.94 -12.20 3.48
N VAL A 43 4.78 -11.87 2.49
CA VAL A 43 4.54 -12.26 1.09
C VAL A 43 4.67 -13.78 0.94
N ASN A 44 5.65 -14.39 1.60
CA ASN A 44 5.82 -15.83 1.61
C ASN A 44 4.61 -16.53 2.26
N THR A 45 4.10 -16.02 3.38
CA THR A 45 2.94 -16.61 4.07
C THR A 45 1.63 -16.42 3.30
N LEU A 46 1.34 -15.20 2.84
CA LEU A 46 0.04 -14.85 2.25
C LEU A 46 -0.06 -15.24 0.77
N LYS A 47 1.02 -15.09 0.00
CA LYS A 47 1.01 -15.30 -1.45
C LYS A 47 1.75 -16.55 -1.90
N GLN A 48 2.36 -17.29 -0.96
CA GLN A 48 3.18 -18.48 -1.25
C GLN A 48 4.22 -18.24 -2.37
N LYS A 49 4.69 -17.00 -2.47
CA LYS A 49 5.55 -16.54 -3.56
C LYS A 49 6.84 -16.00 -2.97
N ARG A 50 7.97 -16.52 -3.45
CA ARG A 50 9.28 -15.92 -3.16
C ARG A 50 9.37 -14.56 -3.85
N VAL A 51 9.71 -13.55 -3.07
CA VAL A 51 10.14 -12.25 -3.58
C VAL A 51 11.53 -12.37 -4.20
N GLY A 52 11.71 -11.78 -5.38
CA GLY A 52 13.00 -11.69 -6.07
C GLY A 52 13.90 -10.60 -5.48
N GLN A 53 13.31 -9.53 -4.97
CA GLN A 53 14.00 -8.40 -4.34
C GLN A 53 13.68 -8.34 -2.84
N ILE A 54 14.71 -8.12 -2.00
CA ILE A 54 14.51 -7.92 -0.56
C ILE A 54 13.75 -6.61 -0.30
N LEU A 55 13.11 -6.50 0.87
CA LEU A 55 12.36 -5.31 1.26
C LEU A 55 13.08 -3.97 0.98
N ALA A 56 14.36 -3.88 1.36
CA ALA A 56 15.15 -2.65 1.16
C ALA A 56 15.28 -2.27 -0.33
N GLN A 57 15.45 -3.24 -1.22
CA GLN A 57 15.56 -3.01 -2.66
C GLN A 57 14.24 -2.51 -3.25
N ARG A 58 13.12 -3.12 -2.84
CA ARG A 58 11.77 -2.73 -3.29
C ARG A 58 11.43 -1.32 -2.81
N MET A 59 11.73 -1.00 -1.56
CA MET A 59 11.56 0.35 -1.01
C MET A 59 12.42 1.38 -1.74
N GLN A 60 13.69 1.07 -2.03
CA GLN A 60 14.58 1.97 -2.75
C GLN A 60 14.07 2.23 -4.18
N ALA A 61 13.58 1.20 -4.88
CA ALA A 61 13.02 1.36 -6.21
C ALA A 61 11.80 2.30 -6.22
N LEU A 62 10.93 2.20 -5.21
CA LEU A 62 9.78 3.08 -5.05
C LEU A 62 10.18 4.53 -4.72
N LYS A 63 11.18 4.74 -3.87
CA LYS A 63 11.71 6.08 -3.52
C LYS A 63 12.29 6.82 -4.74
N ASN A 64 12.75 6.08 -5.76
CA ASN A 64 13.26 6.67 -7.00
C ASN A 64 12.14 7.10 -7.97
N LEU A 65 10.87 6.85 -7.65
CA LEU A 65 9.75 7.29 -8.48
C LEU A 65 9.37 8.74 -8.13
N PRO A 66 9.36 9.67 -9.10
CA PRO A 66 9.19 11.11 -8.83
C PRO A 66 7.79 11.51 -8.33
N PHE A 67 6.84 10.57 -8.34
CA PHE A 67 5.45 10.78 -7.93
C PHE A 67 5.08 9.98 -6.67
N VAL A 68 6.04 9.30 -6.04
CA VAL A 68 5.90 8.64 -4.75
C VAL A 68 6.54 9.55 -3.70
N ASP A 69 5.74 9.98 -2.73
CA ASP A 69 6.19 10.98 -1.76
C ASP A 69 6.75 10.31 -0.49
N GLU A 70 6.14 9.19 -0.07
CA GLU A 70 6.54 8.46 1.12
C GLU A 70 6.54 6.95 0.89
N VAL A 71 7.53 6.26 1.45
CA VAL A 71 7.66 4.81 1.36
C VAL A 71 7.95 4.24 2.74
N HIS A 72 7.05 3.38 3.21
CA HIS A 72 7.11 2.76 4.53
C HIS A 72 7.10 1.24 4.38
N ALA A 73 7.83 0.54 5.23
CA ALA A 73 7.61 -0.89 5.38
C ALA A 73 6.27 -1.10 6.08
N CYS A 74 5.50 -2.11 5.68
CA CYS A 74 4.35 -2.54 6.48
C CYS A 74 4.80 -3.02 7.87
N ASP A 75 3.84 -3.09 8.78
CA ASP A 75 4.04 -3.52 10.16
C ASP A 75 4.64 -4.93 10.23
N THR A 76 5.32 -5.28 11.33
CA THR A 76 5.83 -6.65 11.56
C THR A 76 4.69 -7.63 11.81
N GLU A 77 3.66 -7.18 12.51
CA GLU A 77 2.50 -7.97 12.86
C GLU A 77 1.43 -7.83 11.77
N LEU A 78 1.01 -8.97 11.21
CA LEU A 78 -0.05 -8.98 10.20
C LEU A 78 -1.37 -8.50 10.82
N GLY A 79 -2.00 -7.54 10.16
CA GLY A 79 -3.30 -7.01 10.58
C GLY A 79 -3.23 -5.94 11.66
N SER A 80 -2.06 -5.55 12.17
CA SER A 80 -1.96 -4.46 13.17
C SER A 80 -2.28 -3.09 12.56
N PHE A 81 -1.96 -2.92 11.27
CA PHE A 81 -2.21 -1.71 10.47
C PHE A 81 -1.82 -0.40 11.19
N ASP A 82 -0.75 -0.42 12.00
CA ASP A 82 -0.24 0.75 12.72
C ASP A 82 0.28 1.83 11.77
N ILE A 83 0.66 1.44 10.55
CA ILE A 83 0.92 2.36 9.44
C ILE A 83 -0.24 3.34 9.18
N LEU A 84 -1.50 2.97 9.43
CA LEU A 84 -2.65 3.89 9.30
C LEU A 84 -2.55 5.05 10.29
N LYS A 85 -2.16 4.76 11.54
CA LYS A 85 -1.95 5.77 12.59
C LYS A 85 -0.73 6.64 12.27
N ALA A 86 0.36 6.01 11.82
CA ALA A 86 1.61 6.71 11.53
C ALA A 86 1.53 7.64 10.32
N THR A 87 0.69 7.30 9.33
CA THR A 87 0.63 8.02 8.05
C THR A 87 -0.63 8.88 7.90
N ASN A 88 -1.65 8.69 8.75
CA ASN A 88 -2.92 9.40 8.76
C ASN A 88 -3.50 9.64 7.34
N PRO A 89 -3.82 8.56 6.59
CA PRO A 89 -4.29 8.69 5.21
C PRO A 89 -5.75 9.14 5.12
N ASP A 90 -6.06 9.97 4.12
CA ASP A 90 -7.44 10.40 3.81
C ASP A 90 -8.17 9.44 2.86
N LEU A 91 -7.42 8.58 2.18
CA LEU A 91 -7.92 7.59 1.22
C LEU A 91 -6.99 6.39 1.16
N ILE A 92 -7.54 5.18 1.20
CA ILE A 92 -6.81 3.97 0.84
C ILE A 92 -7.19 3.57 -0.58
N VAL A 93 -6.19 3.32 -1.43
CA VAL A 93 -6.40 2.80 -2.78
C VAL A 93 -5.90 1.35 -2.86
N VAL A 94 -6.78 0.45 -3.27
CA VAL A 94 -6.48 -0.98 -3.40
C VAL A 94 -6.48 -1.40 -4.88
N GLY A 95 -5.61 -2.36 -5.21
CA GLY A 95 -5.53 -2.96 -6.54
C GLY A 95 -6.71 -3.90 -6.82
N HIS A 96 -6.92 -4.21 -8.10
CA HIS A 96 -8.05 -5.04 -8.57
C HIS A 96 -8.20 -6.40 -7.85
N ASP A 97 -7.09 -7.00 -7.44
CA ASP A 97 -6.98 -8.34 -6.86
C ASP A 97 -6.80 -8.34 -5.33
N GLN A 98 -6.83 -7.19 -4.68
CA GLN A 98 -6.61 -7.06 -3.24
C GLN A 98 -7.93 -7.14 -2.45
N TYR A 99 -8.61 -8.29 -2.48
CA TYR A 99 -9.90 -8.46 -1.78
C TYR A 99 -9.72 -8.75 -0.30
N GLU A 100 -8.79 -9.65 0.03
CA GLU A 100 -8.50 -10.04 1.41
C GLU A 100 -7.97 -8.85 2.20
N LEU A 101 -7.04 -8.10 1.63
CA LEU A 101 -6.53 -6.86 2.23
C LEU A 101 -7.65 -5.85 2.49
N GLU A 102 -8.60 -5.69 1.56
CA GLU A 102 -9.74 -4.77 1.77
C GLU A 102 -10.61 -5.24 2.93
N GLN A 103 -10.90 -6.54 3.03
CA GLN A 103 -11.67 -7.09 4.14
C GLN A 103 -10.95 -6.94 5.48
N ASP A 104 -9.64 -7.18 5.52
CA ASP A 104 -8.83 -7.03 6.74
C ASP A 104 -8.79 -5.57 7.21
N LEU A 105 -8.65 -4.61 6.29
CA LEU A 105 -8.72 -3.18 6.60
C LEU A 105 -10.10 -2.78 7.13
N ILE A 106 -11.18 -3.28 6.52
CA ILE A 106 -12.55 -3.03 6.98
C ILE A 106 -12.76 -3.58 8.39
N ARG A 107 -12.31 -4.81 8.67
CA ARG A 107 -12.37 -5.40 10.00
C ARG A 107 -11.61 -4.55 11.00
N TRP A 108 -10.37 -4.20 10.70
CA TRP A 108 -9.54 -3.38 11.58
C TRP A 108 -10.20 -2.03 11.88
N MET A 109 -10.72 -1.36 10.85
CA MET A 109 -11.41 -0.07 11.00
C MET A 109 -12.65 -0.20 11.91
N SER A 110 -13.42 -1.28 11.77
CA SER A 110 -14.57 -1.56 12.64
C SER A 110 -14.18 -1.83 14.09
N GLU A 111 -13.05 -2.50 14.34
CA GLU A 111 -12.56 -2.81 15.69
C GLU A 111 -11.97 -1.58 16.40
N HIS A 112 -11.54 -0.57 15.64
CA HIS A 112 -10.86 0.62 16.15
C HIS A 112 -11.71 1.91 16.05
N ASP A 113 -13.00 1.79 15.71
CA ASP A 113 -13.90 2.94 15.48
C ASP A 113 -13.32 3.98 14.51
N ALA A 114 -12.65 3.48 13.46
CA ALA A 114 -12.00 4.29 12.44
C ALA A 114 -12.78 4.24 11.12
N TYR A 115 -12.70 5.31 10.34
CA TYR A 115 -13.26 5.35 8.99
C TYR A 115 -12.30 6.04 8.04
N ILE A 116 -11.81 5.28 7.05
CA ILE A 116 -10.99 5.77 5.97
C ILE A 116 -11.63 5.31 4.65
N PRO A 117 -12.03 6.23 3.75
CA PRO A 117 -12.58 5.85 2.45
C PRO A 117 -11.63 4.93 1.69
N MET A 118 -12.21 3.97 0.96
CA MET A 118 -11.47 3.02 0.12
C MET A 118 -11.88 3.14 -1.35
N LEU A 119 -10.92 3.02 -2.26
CA LEU A 119 -11.15 3.01 -3.70
C LEU A 119 -10.37 1.88 -4.37
N ARG A 120 -11.05 1.06 -5.17
CA ARG A 120 -10.43 0.00 -5.98
C ARG A 120 -10.09 0.48 -7.39
N ILE A 121 -8.86 0.23 -7.83
CA ILE A 121 -8.42 0.46 -9.21
C ILE A 121 -8.55 -0.83 -10.00
N LYS A 122 -9.31 -0.78 -11.12
CA LYS A 122 -9.45 -1.92 -12.03
C LYS A 122 -8.16 -2.18 -12.80
N LYS A 123 -7.95 -3.43 -13.22
CA LYS A 123 -6.86 -3.78 -14.15
C LYS A 123 -7.13 -3.13 -15.51
N ILE A 124 -6.05 -2.76 -16.22
CA ILE A 124 -6.11 -2.43 -17.65
C ILE A 124 -6.35 -3.71 -18.45
#